data_AF-A0A924SN32-F1
#
_entry.id   AF-A0A924SN32-F1
#
_cell.length_a   1.000
_cell.length_b   1.000
_cell.length_c   1.000
_cell.angle_alpha   90.00
_cell.angle_beta   90.00
_cell.angle_gamma   90.00
#
_symmetry.space_group_name_H-M   'P 1'
#
loop_
_entity.id
_entity.type
_entity.pdbx_description
1 polymer ?
#
loop_
_entity_poly.entity_id
_entity_poly.type
_entity_poly.pdbx_seq_one_letter_code
_entity_poly.pdbx_strand_id
1 'polypeptide(L)'
;MGHTATHGIGHWFNLRHIWGDARCGNDFVDDTPYHDASNGGCPIAGLKSRCTGRPLEQRMNYMDYTYDKCMYMFSEGQKLRMGAAVDAARSSYVRQLLKTFYIK
;
A
#
# COMPACT_ATOMS: atom_id res chain seq x y z
N MET A 1 18.37 2.44 0.49
CA MET A 1 18.39 2.65 -0.97
C MET A 1 17.83 1.39 -1.60
N GLY A 2 16.88 1.52 -2.54
CA GLY A 2 16.16 0.40 -3.17
C GLY A 2 14.66 0.38 -2.91
N HIS A 3 14.14 1.32 -2.12
CA HIS A 3 12.72 1.31 -1.75
C HIS A 3 11.83 1.99 -2.79
N THR A 4 12.39 2.75 -3.74
CA THR A 4 11.67 3.16 -4.95
C THR A 4 11.12 1.96 -5.73
N ALA A 5 11.89 0.86 -5.81
CA ALA A 5 11.42 -0.37 -6.44
C ALA A 5 10.32 -1.03 -5.60
N THR A 6 10.48 -1.08 -4.26
CA THR A 6 9.45 -1.58 -3.34
C THR A 6 8.13 -0.82 -3.47
N HIS A 7 8.19 0.51 -3.56
CA HIS A 7 7.06 1.40 -3.79
C HIS A 7 6.36 1.10 -5.14
N GLY A 8 7.14 1.02 -6.22
CA GLY A 8 6.61 0.67 -7.55
C GLY A 8 5.96 -0.72 -7.60
N ILE A 9 6.55 -1.70 -6.91
CA ILE A 9 5.97 -3.05 -6.77
C ILE A 9 4.65 -3.00 -5.97
N GLY A 10 4.56 -2.16 -4.93
CA GLY A 10 3.32 -1.93 -4.21
C GLY A 10 2.19 -1.47 -5.14
N HIS A 11 2.46 -0.49 -6.01
CA HIS A 11 1.49 -0.08 -7.04
C HIS A 11 1.11 -1.19 -8.00
N TRP A 12 2.09 -1.98 -8.45
CA TRP A 12 1.82 -3.15 -9.30
C TRP A 12 0.86 -4.15 -8.65
N PHE A 13 0.93 -4.29 -7.32
CA PHE A 13 0.02 -5.11 -6.51
C PHE A 13 -1.16 -4.33 -5.93
N ASN A 14 -1.66 -3.31 -6.64
CA ASN A 14 -2.91 -2.61 -6.35
C ASN A 14 -2.90 -1.81 -5.02
N LEU A 15 -1.73 -1.35 -4.57
CA LEU A 15 -1.62 -0.36 -3.51
C LEU A 15 -1.64 1.06 -4.08
N ARG A 16 -2.32 1.96 -3.39
CA ARG A 16 -2.34 3.40 -3.68
C ARG A 16 -1.38 4.12 -2.74
N HIS A 17 -1.00 5.34 -3.10
CA HIS A 17 -0.31 6.22 -2.17
C HIS A 17 -1.10 6.38 -0.87
N ILE A 18 -0.41 6.45 0.27
CA ILE A 18 -1.06 6.42 1.59
C ILE A 18 -1.92 7.66 1.89
N TRP A 19 -1.70 8.78 1.19
CA TRP A 19 -2.57 9.95 1.24
C TRP A 19 -3.76 9.88 0.27
N GLY A 20 -3.90 8.78 -0.48
CA GLY A 20 -5.01 8.55 -1.39
C GLY A 20 -5.06 9.48 -2.60
N ASP A 21 -3.94 10.08 -3.02
CA ASP A 21 -3.83 11.04 -4.14
C ASP A 21 -4.75 12.27 -4.04
N ALA A 22 -5.25 12.58 -2.85
CA ALA A 22 -6.07 13.75 -2.57
C ALA A 22 -5.86 14.17 -1.12
N ARG A 23 -6.22 15.41 -0.77
CA ARG A 23 -6.16 15.82 0.63
C ARG A 23 -7.14 14.99 1.47
N CYS A 24 -6.63 14.24 2.44
CA CYS A 24 -7.43 13.29 3.22
C CYS A 24 -8.13 12.24 2.34
N GLY A 25 -7.46 11.81 1.26
CA GLY A 25 -7.92 10.75 0.39
C GLY A 25 -7.83 9.37 1.06
N ASN A 26 -8.55 8.40 0.50
CA ASN A 26 -8.52 7.02 0.95
C ASN A 26 -7.63 6.18 0.03
N ASP A 27 -6.74 5.38 0.60
CA ASP A 27 -5.90 4.40 -0.12
C ASP A 27 -6.54 2.99 -0.18
N PHE A 28 -7.74 2.85 0.40
CA PHE A 28 -8.56 1.65 0.52
C PHE A 28 -7.93 0.54 1.35
N VAL A 29 -7.22 0.94 2.41
CA VAL A 29 -6.67 0.06 3.42
C VAL A 29 -7.03 0.59 4.81
N ASP A 30 -7.71 -0.21 5.64
CA ASP A 30 -8.30 0.30 6.89
C ASP A 30 -7.26 0.55 8.00
N ASP A 31 -6.11 -0.14 7.95
CA ASP A 31 -5.03 -0.01 8.95
C ASP A 31 -3.95 1.02 8.55
N THR A 32 -4.15 1.73 7.45
CA THR A 32 -3.38 2.92 7.08
C THR A 32 -4.18 4.18 7.48
N PRO A 33 -3.66 5.01 8.39
CA PRO A 33 -4.34 6.23 8.82
C PRO A 33 -4.42 7.24 7.66
N TYR A 34 -5.39 8.15 7.69
CA TYR A 34 -5.47 9.24 6.70
C TYR A 34 -4.29 10.20 6.80
N HIS A 35 -3.61 10.45 5.68
CA HIS A 35 -2.63 11.53 5.53
C HIS A 35 -3.26 12.71 4.79
N ASP A 36 -2.89 13.95 5.13
CA ASP A 36 -3.38 15.13 4.40
C ASP A 36 -2.58 15.43 3.13
N ALA A 37 -1.35 14.93 3.04
CA ALA A 37 -0.49 15.02 1.86
C ALA A 37 0.59 13.92 1.92
N SER A 38 1.45 13.85 0.89
CA SER A 38 2.66 13.05 0.95
C SER A 38 3.71 13.67 1.87
N ASN A 39 4.55 12.83 2.47
CA ASN A 39 5.64 13.27 3.32
C ASN A 39 6.98 13.19 2.58
N GLY A 40 7.72 14.29 2.55
CA GLY A 40 9.09 14.32 2.03
C GLY A 40 10.15 14.16 3.12
N GLY A 41 11.36 13.74 2.73
CA GLY A 41 12.49 13.66 3.65
C GLY A 41 12.35 12.54 4.69
N CYS A 42 12.76 12.82 5.92
CA CYS A 42 12.64 11.90 7.05
C CYS A 42 11.89 12.57 8.20
N PRO A 43 10.55 12.62 8.15
CA PRO A 43 9.78 13.33 9.16
C PRO A 43 9.96 12.69 10.54
N ILE A 44 10.05 13.53 11.57
CA ILE A 44 10.21 13.09 12.97
C ILE A 44 9.05 12.21 13.41
N ALA A 45 9.26 11.28 14.33
CA ALA A 45 8.19 10.49 14.95
C ALA A 45 7.09 11.39 15.57
N GLY A 46 5.83 10.98 15.49
CA GLY A 46 4.70 11.72 16.09
C GLY A 46 4.02 12.77 15.19
N LEU A 47 4.38 12.86 13.91
CA LEU A 47 3.66 13.69 12.95
C LEU A 47 2.18 13.27 12.89
N LYS A 48 1.30 14.26 12.99
CA LYS A 48 -0.14 14.07 12.90
C LYS A 48 -0.66 14.72 11.63
N SER A 49 -1.51 13.98 10.94
CA SER A 49 -2.26 14.46 9.80
C SER A 49 -3.20 15.59 10.21
N ARG A 50 -3.50 16.47 9.26
CA ARG A 50 -4.50 17.53 9.42
C ARG A 50 -5.93 17.07 9.12
N CYS A 51 -6.11 15.79 8.79
CA CYS A 51 -7.43 15.20 8.58
C CYS A 51 -8.22 15.07 9.90
N THR A 52 -9.52 14.84 9.79
CA THR A 52 -10.41 14.64 10.94
C THR A 52 -9.88 13.53 11.84
N GLY A 53 -9.90 13.76 13.16
CA GLY A 53 -9.33 12.85 14.15
C GLY A 53 -7.82 13.00 14.36
N ARG A 54 -7.12 13.76 13.51
CA ARG A 54 -5.68 14.04 13.59
C ARG A 54 -4.84 12.77 13.82
N PRO A 55 -5.02 11.73 12.98
CA PRO A 55 -4.34 10.46 13.18
C PRO A 55 -2.83 10.61 13.03
N LEU A 56 -2.08 9.71 13.67
CA LEU A 56 -0.62 9.65 13.52
C LEU A 56 -0.28 9.11 12.13
N GLU A 57 0.58 9.81 11.40
CA GLU A 57 0.94 9.42 10.04
C GLU A 57 1.94 8.27 10.01
N GLN A 58 1.66 7.29 9.16
CA GLN A 58 2.55 6.16 8.87
C GLN A 58 3.64 6.53 7.84
N ARG A 59 4.49 7.52 8.14
CA ARG A 59 5.54 8.01 7.22
C ARG A 59 6.64 7.00 6.86
N MET A 60 6.69 5.90 7.60
CA MET A 60 7.59 4.77 7.35
C MET A 60 7.04 3.76 6.34
N ASN A 61 5.81 3.98 5.87
CA ASN A 61 5.16 3.12 4.89
C ASN A 61 5.84 3.26 3.53
N TYR A 62 6.05 2.15 2.82
CA TYR A 62 6.62 2.17 1.48
C TYR A 62 5.77 2.94 0.46
N MET A 63 4.47 3.15 0.73
CA MET A 63 3.55 3.89 -0.13
C MET A 63 3.49 5.41 0.16
N ASP A 64 4.40 5.93 1.00
CA ASP A 64 4.64 7.37 1.17
C ASP A 64 5.85 7.83 0.28
N TYR A 65 6.16 9.13 0.28
CA TYR A 65 7.30 9.73 -0.45
C TYR A 65 8.48 10.13 0.44
N THR A 66 8.60 9.50 1.60
CA THR A 66 9.76 9.72 2.46
C THR A 66 11.03 9.21 1.80
N TYR A 67 12.19 9.59 2.32
CA TYR A 67 13.45 9.06 1.83
C TYR A 67 13.56 7.58 2.16
N ASP A 68 14.19 6.84 1.25
CA ASP A 68 14.48 5.40 1.37
C ASP A 68 14.92 4.96 2.77
N LYS A 69 15.81 5.70 3.42
CA LYS A 69 16.32 5.34 4.75
C LYS A 69 15.27 5.41 5.89
N CYS A 70 14.09 5.91 5.60
CA CYS A 70 13.01 6.17 6.56
C CYS A 70 11.76 5.35 6.29
N MET A 71 11.69 4.62 5.17
CA MET A 71 10.63 3.67 4.87
C MET A 71 11.09 2.24 5.12
N TYR A 72 10.25 1.42 5.75
CA TYR A 72 10.62 0.05 6.14
C TYR A 72 9.46 -0.92 6.31
N MET A 73 8.21 -0.53 6.03
CA MET A 73 7.06 -1.42 6.24
C MET A 73 5.92 -1.24 5.24
N PHE A 74 5.19 -2.34 5.05
CA PHE A 74 3.78 -2.34 4.64
C PHE A 74 2.92 -2.64 5.87
N SER A 75 1.64 -2.26 5.83
CA SER A 75 0.65 -2.69 6.82
C SER A 75 0.12 -4.10 6.53
N GLU A 76 -0.59 -4.71 7.48
CA GLU A 76 -1.21 -6.02 7.25
C GLU A 76 -2.37 -5.89 6.25
N GLY A 77 -3.12 -4.79 6.28
CA GLY A 77 -4.16 -4.51 5.30
C GLY A 77 -3.60 -4.36 3.88
N GLN A 78 -2.45 -3.69 3.72
CA GLN A 78 -1.77 -3.60 2.43
C GLN A 78 -1.34 -4.98 1.93
N LYS A 79 -0.79 -5.83 2.79
CA LYS A 79 -0.44 -7.21 2.45
C LYS A 79 -1.64 -8.02 1.98
N LEU A 80 -2.78 -7.92 2.67
CA LEU A 80 -4.02 -8.59 2.27
C LEU A 80 -4.50 -8.10 0.91
N ARG A 81 -4.44 -6.78 0.65
CA ARG A 81 -4.84 -6.19 -0.63
C ARG A 81 -3.94 -6.64 -1.79
N MET A 82 -2.63 -6.73 -1.56
CA MET A 82 -1.68 -7.28 -2.53
C MET A 82 -1.98 -8.75 -2.84
N GLY A 83 -2.28 -9.56 -1.82
CA GLY A 83 -2.69 -10.96 -1.99
C GLY A 83 -3.96 -11.09 -2.84
N ALA A 84 -5.00 -10.29 -2.52
CA ALA A 84 -6.24 -10.26 -3.28
C ALA A 84 -6.03 -9.85 -4.75
N ALA A 85 -5.12 -8.91 -5.03
CA ALA A 85 -4.78 -8.52 -6.40
C ALA A 85 -4.14 -9.67 -7.18
N VAL A 86 -3.25 -10.44 -6.55
CA VAL A 86 -2.65 -11.64 -7.15
C VAL A 86 -3.72 -12.69 -7.43
N ASP A 87 -4.62 -12.96 -6.49
CA ASP A 87 -5.68 -13.94 -6.66
C ASP A 87 -6.66 -13.53 -7.77
N ALA A 88 -7.03 -12.26 -7.83
CA ALA A 88 -7.87 -11.72 -8.90
C ALA A 88 -7.20 -11.85 -10.27
N ALA A 89 -5.91 -11.50 -10.38
CA ALA A 89 -5.15 -11.63 -11.63
C ALA A 89 -4.90 -13.09 -12.04
N ARG A 90 -4.82 -14.01 -11.07
CA ARG A 90 -4.62 -15.46 -11.28
C ARG A 90 -5.90 -16.27 -11.37
N SER A 91 -7.07 -15.63 -11.33
CA SER A 91 -8.34 -16.30 -11.60
C SER A 91 -8.39 -16.99 -12.96
N SER A 92 -7.62 -16.53 -13.95
CA SER A 92 -7.39 -17.21 -15.23
C SER A 92 -6.54 -18.48 -15.10
N TYR A 93 -5.46 -18.46 -14.30
CA TYR A 93 -4.55 -19.59 -14.08
C TYR A 93 -5.16 -20.69 -13.20
N VAL A 94 -5.93 -20.33 -12.16
CA VAL A 94 -6.65 -21.30 -11.32
C VAL A 94 -7.76 -21.99 -12.11
N ARG A 95 -8.46 -21.27 -12.99
CA ARG A 95 -9.42 -21.87 -13.93
C ARG A 95 -8.74 -22.76 -14.98
N GLN A 96 -7.53 -22.43 -15.44
CA GLN A 96 -6.76 -23.27 -16.36
C GLN A 96 -6.38 -24.59 -15.69
N LEU A 97 -5.89 -24.57 -14.45
CA LEU A 97 -5.52 -25.77 -13.71
C LEU A 97 -6.72 -26.67 -13.40
N LEU A 98 -7.88 -26.11 -13.04
CA LEU A 98 -9.09 -26.91 -12.81
C LEU A 98 -9.65 -27.52 -14.10
N LYS A 99 -9.48 -26.87 -15.26
CA LYS A 99 -9.86 -27.44 -16.57
C LYS A 99 -8.96 -28.59 -17.01
N THR A 100 -7.69 -28.60 -16.61
CA THR A 100 -6.75 -29.68 -16.94
C THR A 100 -6.98 -30.95 -16.10
N PHE A 101 -7.62 -30.84 -14.93
CA PHE A 101 -7.88 -31.99 -14.03
C PHE A 101 -9.32 -32.53 -14.08
N TYR A 102 -10.28 -31.85 -14.73
CA TYR A 102 -11.69 -32.27 -14.85
C TYR A 102 -12.07 -32.85 -16.22
N ILE A 103 -11.10 -33.29 -17.03
CA ILE A 103 -11.35 -34.12 -18.21
C ILE A 103 -10.61 -35.45 -18.02
N LYS A 104 -11.20 -36.33 -17.21
CA LYS A 104 -11.11 -37.78 -17.36
C LYS A 104 -12.49 -38.37 -17.07
#